data_AF-A0A933PU84-F1
#
_entry.id   AF-A0A933PU84-F1
#
_cell.length_a   1.000
_cell.length_b   1.000
_cell.length_c   1.000
_cell.angle_alpha   90.00
_cell.angle_beta   90.00
_cell.angle_gamma   90.00
#
_symmetry.space_group_name_H-M   'P 1'
#
loop_
_entity.id
_entity.type
_entity.pdbx_description
1 polymer ?
#
loop_
_entity_poly.entity_id
_entity_poly.type
_entity_poly.pdbx_seq_one_letter_code
_entity_poly.pdbx_strand_id
1 'polypeptide(L)'
;MIMKKCGVESVAIIVTWYQDRYNSTEIRETFRTPSDSSVRHVIRKAHEYGMKVMLKPHIDLISDEGCNRSDIGFNTSDKWDSWFASYMSFITHYTRMARDEDVEFFCVGTELTFASRQENFWRDSVIREVRKLFKGQITYAANWDEYKDVKFWDLLDYVGIDAYFPLAQKSNATSDEIVSGWKNWLAEIEAFQRKIKKPVIFTESGYCSAGTASSKPWEDALKTMPNTSLQKECYKALIETFWDKPWFFGIYWWAWNTYPQSGGENNSSFTPQNKPAMEYLKTAYCRPLARKPTFISYSEPALENQELIDKLSVEAANREARGGFGTGNIGFTGELARRKSGFDHR
;
A
#
# COMPACT_ATOMS: atom_id res chain seq x y z
N MET A 1 15.99 4.68 15.79
CA MET A 1 16.11 5.49 17.03
C MET A 1 15.27 6.78 17.03
N ILE A 2 15.39 7.71 16.06
CA ILE A 2 14.69 9.02 16.13
C ILE A 2 13.16 8.87 16.09
N MET A 3 12.61 8.11 15.12
CA MET A 3 11.16 7.85 15.05
C MET A 3 10.61 7.31 16.38
N LYS A 4 11.28 6.29 16.97
CA LYS A 4 10.87 5.72 18.26
C LYS A 4 10.86 6.75 19.39
N LYS A 5 11.86 7.65 19.43
CA LYS A 5 11.90 8.78 20.38
C LYS A 5 10.75 9.77 20.17
N CYS A 6 10.12 9.80 18.99
CA CYS A 6 8.93 10.58 18.73
C CYS A 6 7.62 9.87 19.08
N GLY A 7 7.67 8.69 19.71
CA GLY A 7 6.47 7.90 20.03
C GLY A 7 5.92 7.13 18.84
N VAL A 8 6.66 7.03 17.72
CA VAL A 8 6.24 6.21 16.57
C VAL A 8 6.29 4.73 16.95
N GLU A 9 5.17 4.03 16.77
CA GLU A 9 5.03 2.60 17.09
C GLU A 9 5.14 1.69 15.87
N SER A 10 4.94 2.22 14.66
CA SER A 10 4.95 1.45 13.41
C SER A 10 5.63 2.22 12.27
N VAL A 11 6.25 1.51 11.33
CA VAL A 11 6.84 2.07 10.11
C VAL A 11 6.31 1.36 8.87
N ALA A 12 6.03 2.13 7.82
CA ALA A 12 5.82 1.57 6.49
C ALA A 12 7.18 1.49 5.78
N ILE A 13 7.55 0.29 5.33
CA ILE A 13 8.73 0.05 4.51
C ILE A 13 8.26 -0.08 3.07
N ILE A 14 8.60 0.91 2.25
CA ILE A 14 8.23 0.95 0.84
C ILE A 14 9.34 0.31 0.02
N VAL A 15 8.93 -0.55 -0.89
CA VAL A 15 9.83 -1.20 -1.86
C VAL A 15 9.17 -1.15 -3.23
N THR A 16 9.92 -0.77 -4.25
CA THR A 16 9.35 -0.47 -5.57
C THR A 16 9.91 -1.39 -6.64
N TRP A 17 9.02 -2.06 -7.36
CA TRP A 17 9.31 -2.62 -8.69
C TRP A 17 8.77 -1.67 -9.76
N TYR A 18 9.18 -1.86 -11.01
CA TYR A 18 8.92 -0.91 -12.07
C TYR A 18 8.30 -1.58 -13.29
N GLN A 19 7.53 -0.80 -14.04
CA GLN A 19 7.15 -1.10 -15.42
C GLN A 19 7.52 0.08 -16.32
N ASP A 20 7.70 -0.15 -17.63
CA ASP A 20 8.22 0.91 -18.51
C ASP A 20 7.29 2.12 -18.63
N ARG A 21 6.00 1.86 -18.89
CA ARG A 21 4.94 2.85 -19.11
C ARG A 21 3.65 2.37 -18.48
N TYR A 22 2.65 3.24 -18.34
CA TYR A 22 1.35 2.90 -17.74
C TYR A 22 0.63 1.74 -18.47
N ASN A 23 0.90 1.54 -19.76
CA ASN A 23 0.30 0.49 -20.60
C ASN A 23 1.24 -0.70 -20.89
N SER A 24 2.35 -0.82 -20.16
CA SER A 24 3.23 -2.00 -20.16
C SER A 24 2.70 -3.08 -19.21
N THR A 25 2.89 -4.35 -19.56
CA THR A 25 2.40 -5.50 -18.76
C THR A 25 3.47 -6.17 -17.91
N GLU A 26 4.75 -5.90 -18.17
CA GLU A 26 5.87 -6.47 -17.41
C GLU A 26 6.19 -5.59 -16.19
N ILE A 27 6.24 -6.21 -15.01
CA ILE A 27 6.65 -5.59 -13.75
C ILE A 27 7.94 -6.28 -13.31
N ARG A 28 9.00 -5.51 -13.07
CA ARG A 28 10.34 -6.05 -12.80
C ARG A 28 11.17 -5.18 -11.86
N GLU A 29 12.20 -5.79 -11.31
CA GLU A 29 13.24 -5.07 -10.59
C GLU A 29 14.04 -4.18 -11.53
N THR A 30 14.56 -3.08 -10.98
CA THR A 30 15.57 -2.27 -11.66
C THR A 30 16.72 -1.98 -10.69
N PHE A 31 17.75 -1.30 -11.16
CA PHE A 31 18.82 -0.79 -10.29
C PHE A 31 18.33 0.16 -9.18
N ARG A 32 17.09 0.68 -9.28
CA ARG A 32 16.46 1.52 -8.27
C ARG A 32 15.73 0.71 -7.19
N THR A 33 15.43 -0.56 -7.46
CA THR A 33 14.81 -1.46 -6.48
C THR A 33 15.84 -1.83 -5.41
N PRO A 34 15.56 -1.60 -4.10
CA PRO A 34 16.47 -2.04 -3.05
C PRO A 34 16.54 -3.57 -3.03
N SER A 35 17.70 -4.13 -2.70
CA SER A 35 17.83 -5.59 -2.59
C SER A 35 16.97 -6.15 -1.46
N ASP A 36 16.50 -7.39 -1.62
CA ASP A 36 15.80 -8.14 -0.57
C ASP A 36 16.53 -8.13 0.77
N SER A 37 17.87 -8.29 0.74
CA SER A 37 18.70 -8.25 1.94
C SER A 37 18.62 -6.91 2.67
N SER A 38 18.52 -5.81 1.92
CA SER A 38 18.40 -4.46 2.47
C SER A 38 17.01 -4.23 3.06
N VAL A 39 15.96 -4.68 2.39
CA VAL A 39 14.58 -4.60 2.90
C VAL A 39 14.45 -5.39 4.20
N ARG A 40 14.87 -6.67 4.20
CA ARG A 40 14.87 -7.54 5.40
C ARG A 40 15.70 -6.93 6.54
N HIS A 41 16.86 -6.34 6.23
CA HIS A 41 17.67 -5.65 7.23
C HIS A 41 16.90 -4.52 7.92
N VAL A 42 16.22 -3.67 7.17
CA VAL A 42 15.45 -2.54 7.74
C VAL A 42 14.24 -3.03 8.54
N ILE A 43 13.54 -4.08 8.08
CA ILE A 43 12.45 -4.71 8.83
C ILE A 43 12.94 -5.20 10.19
N ARG A 44 14.01 -6.01 10.21
CA ARG A 44 14.60 -6.52 11.45
C ARG A 44 15.07 -5.40 12.36
N LYS A 45 15.65 -4.34 11.81
CA LYS A 45 16.04 -3.17 12.59
C LYS A 45 14.83 -2.46 13.22
N ALA A 46 13.71 -2.35 12.53
CA ALA A 46 12.48 -1.81 13.12
C ALA A 46 12.00 -2.69 14.29
N HIS A 47 11.98 -4.01 14.10
CA HIS A 47 11.60 -4.97 15.14
C HIS A 47 12.55 -4.93 16.36
N GLU A 48 13.87 -4.76 16.17
CA GLU A 48 14.85 -4.56 17.26
C GLU A 48 14.52 -3.34 18.14
N TYR A 49 13.87 -2.30 17.59
CA TYR A 49 13.39 -1.14 18.35
C TYR A 49 11.96 -1.31 18.89
N GLY A 50 11.39 -2.51 18.80
CA GLY A 50 10.00 -2.81 19.19
C GLY A 50 9.00 -1.96 18.41
N MET A 51 9.28 -1.72 17.12
CA MET A 51 8.34 -1.09 16.20
C MET A 51 7.69 -2.17 15.34
N LYS A 52 6.43 -1.96 15.00
CA LYS A 52 5.71 -2.77 14.01
C LYS A 52 6.08 -2.32 12.60
N VAL A 53 5.82 -3.18 11.62
CA VAL A 53 6.13 -2.96 10.22
C VAL A 53 4.89 -3.18 9.36
N MET A 54 4.65 -2.23 8.46
CA MET A 54 3.89 -2.44 7.24
C MET A 54 4.88 -2.61 6.08
N LEU A 55 4.88 -3.76 5.41
CA LEU A 55 5.55 -3.88 4.12
C LEU A 55 4.60 -3.37 3.04
N LYS A 56 5.00 -2.34 2.29
CA LYS A 56 4.18 -1.65 1.29
C LYS A 56 4.87 -1.70 -0.09
N PRO A 57 4.69 -2.77 -0.88
CA PRO A 57 5.23 -2.87 -2.23
C PRO A 57 4.53 -1.90 -3.19
N HIS A 58 5.31 -1.08 -3.91
CA HIS A 58 4.86 -0.10 -4.90
C HIS A 58 5.24 -0.54 -6.31
N ILE A 59 4.48 -0.02 -7.29
CA ILE A 59 4.86 -0.02 -8.69
C ILE A 59 5.06 1.43 -9.12
N ASP A 60 6.16 1.71 -9.81
CA ASP A 60 6.39 3.00 -10.47
C ASP A 60 6.72 2.84 -11.95
N LEU A 61 6.56 3.92 -12.70
CA LEU A 61 6.85 3.97 -14.13
C LEU A 61 8.29 4.44 -14.36
N ILE A 62 9.01 3.80 -15.28
CA ILE A 62 10.35 4.25 -15.69
C ILE A 62 10.24 5.48 -16.60
N SER A 63 9.31 5.43 -17.55
CA SER A 63 8.95 6.53 -18.45
C SER A 63 7.52 6.95 -18.13
N ASP A 64 7.39 7.95 -17.27
CA ASP A 64 6.11 8.43 -16.76
C ASP A 64 5.35 9.27 -17.80
N GLU A 65 6.01 10.16 -18.56
CA GLU A 65 5.37 11.07 -19.54
C GLU A 65 4.15 11.82 -18.98
N GLY A 66 4.17 12.13 -17.68
CA GLY A 66 3.07 12.76 -16.95
C GLY A 66 2.02 11.78 -16.39
N CYS A 67 2.15 10.49 -16.67
CA CYS A 67 1.38 9.42 -16.03
C CYS A 67 2.07 8.92 -14.76
N ASN A 68 1.32 8.25 -13.89
CA ASN A 68 1.85 7.56 -12.73
C ASN A 68 1.16 6.20 -12.55
N ARG A 69 1.37 5.53 -11.42
CA ARG A 69 0.79 4.20 -11.15
C ARG A 69 -0.75 4.19 -11.19
N SER A 70 -1.40 5.32 -10.90
CA SER A 70 -2.85 5.48 -11.02
C SER A 70 -3.35 5.35 -12.45
N ASP A 71 -2.49 5.61 -13.43
CA ASP A 71 -2.82 5.57 -14.85
C ASP A 71 -2.61 4.18 -15.47
N ILE A 72 -2.09 3.21 -14.71
CA ILE A 72 -1.85 1.85 -15.21
C ILE A 72 -3.17 1.21 -15.64
N GLY A 73 -3.34 0.99 -16.94
CA GLY A 73 -4.60 0.54 -17.51
C GLY A 73 -4.48 0.01 -18.93
N PHE A 74 -5.41 -0.89 -19.28
CA PHE A 74 -5.41 -1.59 -20.57
C PHE A 74 -6.82 -1.68 -21.17
N ASN A 75 -6.87 -1.70 -22.50
CA ASN A 75 -8.12 -1.74 -23.28
C ASN A 75 -8.59 -3.17 -23.63
N THR A 76 -7.82 -4.21 -23.28
CA THR A 76 -8.11 -5.60 -23.64
C THR A 76 -7.93 -6.54 -22.45
N SER A 77 -8.73 -7.62 -22.40
CA SER A 77 -8.61 -8.65 -21.36
C SER A 77 -7.22 -9.26 -21.33
N ASP A 78 -6.68 -9.67 -22.49
CA ASP A 78 -5.38 -10.35 -22.58
C ASP A 78 -4.23 -9.54 -21.97
N LYS A 79 -4.30 -8.21 -22.05
CA LYS A 79 -3.31 -7.33 -21.39
C LYS A 79 -3.51 -7.26 -19.89
N TRP A 80 -4.76 -7.24 -19.41
CA TRP A 80 -5.05 -7.38 -17.99
C TRP A 80 -4.56 -8.71 -17.44
N ASP A 81 -4.83 -9.82 -18.15
CA ASP A 81 -4.34 -11.16 -17.80
C ASP A 81 -2.81 -11.16 -17.68
N SER A 82 -2.12 -10.61 -18.69
CA SER A 82 -0.66 -10.51 -18.71
C SER A 82 -0.10 -9.65 -17.58
N TRP A 83 -0.72 -8.50 -17.30
CA TRP A 83 -0.28 -7.61 -16.24
C TRP A 83 -0.52 -8.21 -14.86
N PHE A 84 -1.68 -8.83 -14.61
CA PHE A 84 -1.95 -9.49 -13.33
C PHE A 84 -1.09 -10.73 -13.10
N ALA A 85 -0.63 -11.42 -14.15
CA ALA A 85 0.38 -12.47 -14.02
C ALA A 85 1.73 -11.92 -13.52
N SER A 86 2.19 -10.79 -14.08
CA SER A 86 3.37 -10.07 -13.57
C SER A 86 3.15 -9.56 -12.15
N TYR A 87 1.97 -9.00 -11.87
CA TYR A 87 1.59 -8.46 -10.57
C TYR A 87 1.59 -9.55 -9.50
N MET A 88 1.07 -10.74 -9.82
CA MET A 88 1.07 -11.88 -8.93
C MET A 88 2.50 -12.30 -8.54
N SER A 89 3.42 -12.31 -9.51
CA SER A 89 4.84 -12.62 -9.26
C SER A 89 5.47 -11.59 -8.32
N PHE A 90 5.25 -10.30 -8.60
CA PHE A 90 5.70 -9.18 -7.77
C PHE A 90 5.13 -9.23 -6.34
N ILE A 91 3.81 -9.30 -6.19
CA ILE A 91 3.17 -9.16 -4.89
C ILE A 91 3.41 -10.39 -4.01
N THR A 92 3.45 -11.61 -4.59
CA THR A 92 3.71 -12.83 -3.81
C THR A 92 5.16 -12.97 -3.38
N HIS A 93 6.13 -12.38 -4.11
CA HIS A 93 7.51 -12.24 -3.67
C HIS A 93 7.58 -11.52 -2.32
N TYR A 94 7.00 -10.33 -2.25
CA TYR A 94 6.99 -9.56 -1.00
C TYR A 94 6.03 -10.11 0.06
N THR A 95 4.97 -10.81 -0.33
CA THR A 95 4.10 -11.50 0.64
C THR A 95 4.86 -12.62 1.37
N ARG A 96 5.70 -13.37 0.66
CA ARG A 96 6.59 -14.37 1.28
C ARG A 96 7.60 -13.71 2.21
N MET A 97 8.20 -12.59 1.80
CA MET A 97 9.08 -11.81 2.66
C MET A 97 8.36 -11.31 3.93
N ALA A 98 7.16 -10.76 3.79
CA ALA A 98 6.32 -10.31 4.90
C ALA A 98 6.06 -11.44 5.91
N ARG A 99 5.70 -12.63 5.43
CA ARG A 99 5.55 -13.83 6.27
C ARG A 99 6.86 -14.20 6.96
N ASP A 100 7.96 -14.30 6.21
CA ASP A 100 9.24 -14.80 6.73
C ASP A 100 9.90 -13.85 7.73
N GLU A 101 9.56 -12.56 7.69
CA GLU A 101 10.08 -11.54 8.60
C GLU A 101 9.06 -11.15 9.70
N ASP A 102 7.93 -11.87 9.80
CA ASP A 102 6.88 -11.64 10.80
C ASP A 102 6.35 -10.19 10.82
N VAL A 103 6.19 -9.55 9.66
CA VAL A 103 5.63 -8.18 9.61
C VAL A 103 4.16 -8.17 10.02
N GLU A 104 3.70 -7.11 10.68
CA GLU A 104 2.33 -7.03 11.19
C GLU A 104 1.30 -6.65 10.12
N PHE A 105 1.71 -5.84 9.13
CA PHE A 105 0.84 -5.38 8.05
C PHE A 105 1.47 -5.62 6.68
N PHE A 106 0.64 -5.99 5.71
CA PHE A 106 0.98 -6.06 4.30
C PHE A 106 0.00 -5.21 3.50
N CYS A 107 0.53 -4.27 2.72
CA CYS A 107 -0.27 -3.49 1.79
C CYS A 107 -0.25 -4.18 0.42
N VAL A 108 -1.40 -4.69 -0.02
CA VAL A 108 -1.50 -5.54 -1.20
C VAL A 108 -1.48 -4.76 -2.52
N GLY A 109 -1.55 -3.42 -2.48
CA GLY A 109 -1.50 -2.54 -3.63
C GLY A 109 -1.62 -1.07 -3.23
N THR A 110 -1.20 -0.15 -4.09
CA THR A 110 -1.14 1.29 -3.78
C THR A 110 -1.48 2.13 -5.00
N GLU A 111 -2.57 2.90 -4.92
CA GLU A 111 -3.03 3.87 -5.93
C GLU A 111 -3.14 3.30 -7.35
N LEU A 112 -3.58 2.05 -7.50
CA LEU A 112 -3.72 1.39 -8.79
C LEU A 112 -5.13 1.61 -9.37
N THR A 113 -5.54 2.87 -9.53
CA THR A 113 -6.93 3.31 -9.79
C THR A 113 -7.69 2.53 -10.87
N PHE A 114 -7.09 2.25 -12.03
CA PHE A 114 -7.76 1.46 -13.07
C PHE A 114 -7.66 -0.05 -12.81
N ALA A 115 -6.57 -0.53 -12.20
CA ALA A 115 -6.41 -1.94 -11.87
C ALA A 115 -7.32 -2.36 -10.71
N SER A 116 -7.61 -1.50 -9.75
CA SER A 116 -8.52 -1.79 -8.62
C SER A 116 -9.96 -2.03 -9.08
N ARG A 117 -10.33 -1.53 -10.27
CA ARG A 117 -11.61 -1.80 -10.93
C ARG A 117 -11.70 -3.19 -11.54
N GLN A 118 -10.58 -3.89 -11.70
CA GLN A 118 -10.53 -5.28 -12.16
C GLN A 118 -10.85 -6.23 -11.00
N GLU A 119 -12.07 -6.11 -10.48
CA GLU A 119 -12.51 -6.71 -9.22
C GLU A 119 -12.24 -8.21 -9.14
N ASN A 120 -12.52 -8.96 -10.21
CA ASN A 120 -12.35 -10.42 -10.24
C ASN A 120 -10.88 -10.82 -10.02
N PHE A 121 -9.91 -10.12 -10.61
CA PHE A 121 -8.50 -10.44 -10.38
C PHE A 121 -8.10 -10.21 -8.92
N TRP A 122 -8.57 -9.13 -8.30
CA TRP A 122 -8.27 -8.84 -6.90
C TRP A 122 -8.90 -9.86 -5.97
N ARG A 123 -10.20 -10.14 -6.14
CA ARG A 123 -10.96 -11.03 -5.27
C ARG A 123 -10.54 -12.49 -5.43
N ASP A 124 -10.49 -12.97 -6.67
CA ASP A 124 -10.36 -14.40 -6.95
C ASP A 124 -8.91 -14.86 -6.99
N SER A 125 -7.98 -13.96 -7.29
CA SER A 125 -6.56 -14.29 -7.43
C SER A 125 -5.70 -13.59 -6.38
N VAL A 126 -5.52 -12.27 -6.47
CA VAL A 126 -4.48 -11.55 -5.71
C VAL A 126 -4.69 -11.66 -4.20
N ILE A 127 -5.84 -11.20 -3.69
CA ILE A 127 -6.08 -11.16 -2.23
C ILE A 127 -6.17 -12.58 -1.67
N ARG A 128 -6.78 -13.50 -2.43
CA ARG A 128 -6.88 -14.91 -2.06
C ARG A 128 -5.49 -15.53 -1.87
N GLU A 129 -4.59 -15.33 -2.83
CA GLU A 129 -3.24 -15.89 -2.74
C GLU A 129 -2.41 -15.23 -1.62
N VAL A 130 -2.54 -13.92 -1.44
CA VAL A 130 -1.86 -13.20 -0.36
C VAL A 130 -2.34 -13.72 1.01
N ARG A 131 -3.64 -13.95 1.20
CA ARG A 131 -4.20 -14.54 2.45
C ARG A 131 -3.75 -15.98 2.72
N LYS A 132 -3.43 -16.76 1.68
CA LYS A 132 -2.84 -18.11 1.87
C LYS A 132 -1.42 -18.00 2.41
N LEU A 133 -0.63 -17.08 1.85
CA LEU A 133 0.78 -16.92 2.16
C LEU A 133 1.04 -16.14 3.45
N PHE A 134 0.16 -15.20 3.81
CA PHE A 134 0.36 -14.26 4.92
C PHE A 134 -0.86 -14.20 5.83
N LYS A 135 -0.61 -14.36 7.14
CA LYS A 135 -1.66 -14.40 8.19
C LYS A 135 -1.72 -13.12 9.05
N GLY A 136 -0.86 -12.14 8.76
CA GLY A 136 -0.93 -10.81 9.37
C GLY A 136 -2.06 -9.96 8.77
N GLN A 137 -2.06 -8.67 9.08
CA GLN A 137 -3.09 -7.76 8.61
C GLN A 137 -2.88 -7.34 7.16
N ILE A 138 -3.93 -7.30 6.36
CA ILE A 138 -3.87 -6.89 4.96
C ILE A 138 -4.72 -5.65 4.72
N THR A 139 -4.17 -4.71 3.98
CA THR A 139 -4.88 -3.52 3.48
C THR A 139 -4.54 -3.27 2.01
N TYR A 140 -5.26 -2.34 1.37
CA TYR A 140 -4.94 -1.75 0.08
C TYR A 140 -4.90 -0.24 0.29
N ALA A 141 -3.91 0.45 -0.26
CA ALA A 141 -3.75 1.90 -0.13
C ALA A 141 -4.41 2.58 -1.33
N ALA A 142 -5.69 2.93 -1.19
CA ALA A 142 -6.41 3.63 -2.25
C ALA A 142 -6.10 5.12 -2.23
N ASN A 143 -6.03 5.77 -3.40
CA ASN A 143 -5.93 7.22 -3.45
C ASN A 143 -7.15 7.89 -2.78
N TRP A 144 -7.01 9.14 -2.33
CA TRP A 144 -8.06 9.89 -1.63
C TRP A 144 -9.35 10.08 -2.46
N ASP A 145 -9.25 10.01 -3.79
CA ASP A 145 -10.38 10.08 -4.72
C ASP A 145 -10.80 8.69 -5.29
N GLU A 146 -10.08 7.63 -4.95
CA GLU A 146 -10.31 6.24 -5.41
C GLU A 146 -11.02 5.38 -4.36
N TYR A 147 -10.84 5.65 -3.06
CA TYR A 147 -11.19 4.70 -1.99
C TYR A 147 -12.65 4.20 -1.97
N LYS A 148 -13.60 4.98 -2.52
CA LYS A 148 -15.02 4.59 -2.64
C LYS A 148 -15.29 3.64 -3.81
N ASP A 149 -14.41 3.61 -4.81
CA ASP A 149 -14.53 2.79 -6.01
C ASP A 149 -14.07 1.36 -5.77
N VAL A 150 -13.09 1.16 -4.88
CA VAL A 150 -12.58 -0.17 -4.50
C VAL A 150 -13.71 -1.07 -3.98
N LYS A 151 -13.89 -2.22 -4.63
CA LYS A 151 -15.01 -3.13 -4.35
C LYS A 151 -14.68 -4.28 -3.43
N PHE A 152 -13.40 -4.54 -3.13
CA PHE A 152 -12.94 -5.72 -2.40
C PHE A 152 -12.57 -5.46 -0.92
N TRP A 153 -13.02 -4.35 -0.33
CA TRP A 153 -12.73 -4.01 1.09
C TRP A 153 -13.17 -5.07 2.10
N ASP A 154 -14.19 -5.86 1.78
CA ASP A 154 -14.68 -6.96 2.62
C ASP A 154 -13.61 -8.05 2.85
N LEU A 155 -12.71 -8.26 1.89
CA LEU A 155 -11.61 -9.24 1.97
C LEU A 155 -10.38 -8.73 2.74
N LEU A 156 -10.35 -7.43 3.03
CA LEU A 156 -9.23 -6.75 3.72
C LEU A 156 -9.58 -6.50 5.19
N ASP A 157 -8.56 -6.28 6.01
CA ASP A 157 -8.74 -5.99 7.44
C ASP A 157 -9.05 -4.51 7.66
N TYR A 158 -8.48 -3.64 6.82
CA TYR A 158 -8.62 -2.19 6.90
C TYR A 158 -9.00 -1.59 5.54
N VAL A 159 -9.71 -0.47 5.60
CA VAL A 159 -9.78 0.47 4.48
C VAL A 159 -8.54 1.35 4.55
N GLY A 160 -7.59 1.16 3.63
CA GLY A 160 -6.40 1.99 3.50
C GLY A 160 -6.65 3.17 2.58
N ILE A 161 -6.32 4.37 3.03
CA ILE A 161 -6.46 5.61 2.25
C ILE A 161 -5.14 6.37 2.26
N ASP A 162 -4.61 6.70 1.09
CA ASP A 162 -3.54 7.67 0.92
C ASP A 162 -4.18 9.06 0.93
N ALA A 163 -4.24 9.64 2.13
CA ALA A 163 -5.15 10.71 2.55
C ALA A 163 -4.63 12.12 2.23
N TYR A 164 -4.38 12.40 0.95
CA TYR A 164 -4.02 13.72 0.44
C TYR A 164 -5.27 14.56 0.06
N PHE A 165 -6.21 14.69 0.99
CA PHE A 165 -7.44 15.44 0.78
C PHE A 165 -7.19 16.97 0.74
N PRO A 166 -7.64 17.70 -0.31
CA PRO A 166 -7.61 19.16 -0.30
C PRO A 166 -8.44 19.74 0.87
N LEU A 167 -7.82 20.53 1.74
CA LEU A 167 -8.46 21.11 2.92
C LEU A 167 -8.89 22.56 2.73
N ALA A 168 -8.28 23.26 1.78
CA ALA A 168 -8.55 24.66 1.49
C ALA A 168 -8.45 24.94 -0.03
N GLN A 169 -9.02 26.05 -0.48
CA GLN A 169 -8.97 26.44 -1.90
C GLN A 169 -7.76 27.32 -2.25
N LYS A 170 -7.13 27.94 -1.24
CA LYS A 170 -6.04 28.92 -1.42
C LYS A 170 -4.77 28.47 -0.69
N SER A 171 -3.64 28.99 -1.16
CA SER A 171 -2.38 28.89 -0.44
C SER A 171 -2.42 29.65 0.89
N ASN A 172 -1.62 29.22 1.87
CA ASN A 172 -1.51 29.82 3.19
C ASN A 172 -2.87 29.94 3.91
N ALA A 173 -3.66 28.86 3.83
CA ALA A 173 -4.94 28.78 4.54
C ALA A 173 -4.75 28.96 6.06
N THR A 174 -5.77 29.51 6.71
CA THR A 174 -5.77 29.65 8.18
C THR A 174 -6.02 28.31 8.86
N SER A 175 -5.66 28.18 10.14
CA SER A 175 -5.95 26.98 10.92
C SER A 175 -7.45 26.62 10.91
N ASP A 176 -8.34 27.62 10.95
CA ASP A 176 -9.79 27.40 10.90
C ASP A 176 -10.26 26.83 9.56
N GLU A 177 -9.68 27.28 8.45
CA GLU A 177 -9.97 26.73 7.11
C GLU A 177 -9.51 25.27 7.03
N ILE A 178 -8.31 24.96 7.53
CA ILE A 178 -7.73 23.61 7.54
C ILE A 178 -8.59 22.66 8.39
N VAL A 179 -8.97 23.08 9.59
CA VAL A 179 -9.84 22.30 10.49
C VAL A 179 -11.22 22.09 9.87
N SER A 180 -11.78 23.11 9.22
CA SER A 180 -13.08 23.00 8.54
C SER A 180 -13.02 22.03 7.36
N GLY A 181 -11.95 22.07 6.57
CA GLY A 181 -11.69 21.09 5.51
C GLY A 181 -11.67 19.66 6.05
N TRP A 182 -10.94 19.41 7.14
CA TRP A 182 -10.89 18.09 7.75
C TRP A 182 -12.23 17.64 8.34
N LYS A 183 -13.03 18.55 8.92
CA LYS A 183 -14.39 18.22 9.40
C LYS A 183 -15.30 17.74 8.26
N ASN A 184 -15.20 18.35 7.08
CA ASN A 184 -15.97 17.94 5.91
C ASN A 184 -15.58 16.53 5.45
N TRP A 185 -14.27 16.28 5.30
CA TRP A 185 -13.76 14.96 4.91
C TRP A 185 -14.04 13.89 5.97
N LEU A 186 -13.95 14.23 7.26
CA LEU A 186 -14.32 13.33 8.35
C LEU A 186 -15.76 12.86 8.21
N ALA A 187 -16.71 13.76 7.94
CA ALA A 187 -18.12 13.38 7.79
C ALA A 187 -18.34 12.41 6.62
N GLU A 188 -17.62 12.61 5.52
CA GLU A 188 -17.67 11.73 4.35
C GLU A 188 -17.05 10.36 4.64
N ILE A 189 -15.84 10.33 5.18
CA ILE A 189 -15.12 9.10 5.53
C ILE A 189 -15.91 8.32 6.57
N GLU A 190 -16.52 8.98 7.56
CA GLU A 190 -17.32 8.31 8.57
C GLU A 190 -18.61 7.72 7.96
N ALA A 191 -19.26 8.41 7.01
CA ALA A 191 -20.40 7.86 6.30
C ALA A 191 -20.02 6.61 5.48
N PHE A 192 -18.86 6.65 4.81
CA PHE A 192 -18.32 5.50 4.11
C PHE A 192 -17.97 4.35 5.07
N GLN A 193 -17.28 4.64 6.16
CA GLN A 193 -16.88 3.69 7.20
C GLN A 193 -18.11 2.99 7.80
N ARG A 194 -19.20 3.72 8.10
CA ARG A 194 -20.45 3.12 8.58
C ARG A 194 -21.07 2.14 7.60
N LYS A 195 -20.91 2.38 6.29
CA LYS A 195 -21.41 1.48 5.23
C LYS A 195 -20.54 0.23 5.10
N ILE A 196 -19.22 0.38 5.07
CA ILE A 196 -18.27 -0.72 4.86
C ILE A 196 -18.00 -1.52 6.15
N LYS A 197 -18.17 -0.90 7.32
CA LYS A 197 -17.98 -1.49 8.66
C LYS A 197 -16.60 -2.08 8.91
N LYS A 198 -15.59 -1.55 8.24
CA LYS A 198 -14.16 -1.85 8.48
C LYS A 198 -13.49 -0.66 9.15
N PRO A 199 -12.46 -0.85 9.99
CA PRO A 199 -11.67 0.28 10.47
C PRO A 199 -10.91 0.94 9.31
N VAL A 200 -10.68 2.24 9.43
CA VAL A 200 -9.95 3.03 8.43
C VAL A 200 -8.53 3.26 8.94
N ILE A 201 -7.55 3.09 8.04
CA ILE A 201 -6.15 3.45 8.29
C ILE A 201 -5.70 4.40 7.19
N PHE A 202 -5.03 5.50 7.54
CA PHE A 202 -4.37 6.31 6.54
C PHE A 202 -3.02 5.68 6.24
N THR A 203 -2.93 4.99 5.10
CA THR A 203 -1.73 4.29 4.63
C THR A 203 -0.66 5.26 4.16
N GLU A 204 -1.06 6.47 3.80
CA GLU A 204 -0.21 7.65 3.67
C GLU A 204 -1.00 8.90 4.07
N SER A 205 -0.31 9.87 4.65
CA SER A 205 -0.75 11.26 4.70
C SER A 205 0.47 12.12 4.89
N GLY A 206 0.48 13.31 4.33
CA GLY A 206 1.66 14.16 4.37
C GLY A 206 1.38 15.52 3.79
N TYR A 207 2.27 16.44 4.12
CA TYR A 207 2.20 17.82 3.65
C TYR A 207 3.63 18.31 3.42
N CYS A 208 3.93 18.80 2.22
CA CYS A 208 5.10 19.66 2.03
C CYS A 208 5.03 20.87 2.96
N SER A 209 6.16 21.34 3.47
CA SER A 209 6.23 22.62 4.18
C SER A 209 6.26 23.78 3.20
N ALA A 210 5.13 24.02 2.54
CA ALA A 210 4.95 25.03 1.51
C ALA A 210 3.58 25.70 1.65
N GLY A 211 3.39 26.87 1.04
CA GLY A 211 2.11 27.59 1.10
C GLY A 211 0.93 26.81 0.53
N THR A 212 1.15 25.87 -0.40
CA THR A 212 0.10 25.04 -1.01
C THR A 212 -0.25 23.79 -0.20
N ALA A 213 0.40 23.55 0.94
CA ALA A 213 0.27 22.34 1.74
C ALA A 213 -1.18 21.90 1.99
N SER A 214 -2.05 22.82 2.39
CA SER A 214 -3.45 22.52 2.70
C SER A 214 -4.35 22.44 1.45
N SER A 215 -3.99 23.09 0.34
CA SER A 215 -4.81 23.12 -0.87
C SER A 215 -4.48 22.03 -1.88
N LYS A 216 -3.21 21.61 -1.93
CA LYS A 216 -2.68 20.57 -2.82
C LYS A 216 -1.71 19.69 -2.05
N PRO A 217 -2.18 18.91 -1.06
CA PRO A 217 -1.31 18.15 -0.16
C PRO A 217 -0.42 17.11 -0.84
N TRP A 218 -0.77 16.64 -2.04
CA TRP A 218 0.03 15.72 -2.85
C TRP A 218 1.18 16.40 -3.63
N GLU A 219 1.16 17.74 -3.77
CA GLU A 219 2.10 18.46 -4.64
C GLU A 219 3.52 18.45 -4.04
N ASP A 220 4.50 18.04 -4.84
CA ASP A 220 5.90 18.22 -4.50
C ASP A 220 6.28 19.72 -4.66
N ALA A 221 6.58 20.35 -3.53
CA ALA A 221 6.89 21.77 -3.44
C ALA A 221 8.38 22.04 -3.11
N LEU A 222 9.29 21.12 -3.45
CA LEU A 222 10.74 21.17 -3.14
C LEU A 222 11.45 22.48 -3.51
N LYS A 223 10.91 23.29 -4.42
CA LYS A 223 11.51 24.55 -4.91
C LYS A 223 10.73 25.81 -4.51
N THR A 224 9.82 25.69 -3.55
CA THR A 224 9.02 26.83 -3.05
C THR A 224 9.59 27.41 -1.76
N MET A 225 9.12 28.60 -1.39
CA MET A 225 9.41 29.20 -0.08
C MET A 225 8.84 28.31 1.03
N PRO A 226 9.68 27.84 1.98
CA PRO A 226 9.22 27.00 3.07
C PRO A 226 8.18 27.68 3.96
N ASN A 227 7.12 26.94 4.31
CA ASN A 227 6.14 27.32 5.33
C ASN A 227 5.97 26.16 6.32
N THR A 228 6.92 26.04 7.24
CA THR A 228 6.96 24.94 8.23
C THR A 228 5.88 25.07 9.30
N SER A 229 5.40 26.29 9.57
CA SER A 229 4.25 26.54 10.44
C SER A 229 2.96 25.97 9.84
N LEU A 230 2.72 26.20 8.54
CA LEU A 230 1.55 25.65 7.86
C LEU A 230 1.58 24.12 7.83
N GLN A 231 2.76 23.52 7.59
CA GLN A 231 2.92 22.06 7.69
C GLN A 231 2.47 21.55 9.07
N LYS A 232 2.94 22.18 10.15
CA LYS A 232 2.54 21.83 11.51
C LYS A 232 1.03 21.95 11.70
N GLU A 233 0.40 23.02 11.24
CA GLU A 233 -1.05 23.20 11.38
C GLU A 233 -1.85 22.12 10.64
N CYS A 234 -1.39 21.68 9.46
CA CYS A 234 -2.01 20.54 8.76
C CYS A 234 -1.89 19.23 9.55
N TYR A 235 -0.70 18.91 10.09
CA TYR A 235 -0.49 17.74 10.95
C TYR A 235 -1.36 17.79 12.20
N LYS A 236 -1.43 18.96 12.85
CA LYS A 236 -2.25 19.20 14.03
C LYS A 236 -3.72 18.97 13.75
N ALA A 237 -4.26 19.61 12.73
CA ALA A 237 -5.67 19.51 12.37
C ALA A 237 -6.08 18.06 12.05
N LEU A 238 -5.25 17.31 11.32
CA LEU A 238 -5.52 15.90 11.05
C LEU A 238 -5.57 15.09 12.35
N ILE A 239 -4.50 15.16 13.17
CA ILE A 239 -4.43 14.42 14.43
C ILE A 239 -5.64 14.75 15.32
N GLU A 240 -5.94 16.03 15.54
CA GLU A 240 -7.04 16.44 16.43
C GLU A 240 -8.42 16.03 15.89
N THR A 241 -8.59 15.91 14.57
CA THR A 241 -9.85 15.48 13.96
C THR A 241 -10.12 13.99 14.17
N PHE A 242 -9.07 13.16 14.15
CA PHE A 242 -9.21 11.69 14.11
C PHE A 242 -8.79 10.97 15.40
N TRP A 243 -8.05 11.60 16.32
CA TRP A 243 -7.43 10.96 17.50
C TRP A 243 -8.39 10.06 18.30
N ASP A 244 -9.60 10.55 18.55
CA ASP A 244 -10.59 9.87 19.39
C ASP A 244 -11.63 9.08 18.60
N LYS A 245 -11.45 8.90 17.28
CA LYS A 245 -12.39 8.16 16.44
C LYS A 245 -12.17 6.65 16.63
N PRO A 246 -13.12 5.89 17.20
CA PRO A 246 -12.90 4.49 17.55
C PRO A 246 -12.76 3.56 16.34
N TRP A 247 -13.20 4.02 15.17
CA TRP A 247 -13.06 3.31 13.89
C TRP A 247 -11.77 3.67 13.14
N PHE A 248 -11.03 4.67 13.61
CA PHE A 248 -9.79 5.11 12.98
C PHE A 248 -8.60 4.39 13.63
N PHE A 249 -7.86 3.65 12.82
CA PHE A 249 -6.79 2.77 13.28
C PHE A 249 -5.47 3.52 13.47
N GLY A 250 -5.15 4.48 12.59
CA GLY A 250 -3.90 5.23 12.64
C GLY A 250 -3.48 5.82 11.30
N ILE A 251 -2.27 6.37 11.27
CA ILE A 251 -1.70 7.12 10.14
C ILE A 251 -0.24 6.69 9.93
N TYR A 252 0.14 6.48 8.67
CA TYR A 252 1.53 6.46 8.24
C TYR A 252 1.86 7.78 7.54
N TRP A 253 2.87 8.50 8.03
CA TRP A 253 3.23 9.82 7.51
C TRP A 253 4.18 9.72 6.32
N TRP A 254 3.83 10.38 5.22
CA TRP A 254 4.71 10.63 4.08
C TRP A 254 5.47 11.95 4.26
N ALA A 255 6.81 11.97 4.24
CA ALA A 255 7.69 10.81 4.33
C ALA A 255 8.86 11.10 5.26
N TRP A 256 9.40 10.04 5.85
CA TRP A 256 10.59 10.14 6.69
C TRP A 256 11.83 9.76 5.88
N ASN A 257 12.84 10.63 5.91
CA ASN A 257 14.09 10.42 5.18
C ASN A 257 15.10 9.65 6.03
N THR A 258 16.00 8.92 5.36
CA THR A 258 17.02 8.09 6.01
C THR A 258 18.09 8.91 6.74
N TYR A 259 18.37 10.14 6.30
CA TYR A 259 19.33 11.02 6.94
C TYR A 259 18.72 11.74 8.16
N PRO A 260 19.30 11.62 9.36
CA PRO A 260 18.82 12.28 10.58
C PRO A 260 18.64 13.80 10.47
N GLN A 261 19.49 14.46 9.68
CA GLN A 261 19.52 15.91 9.49
C GLN A 261 18.54 16.43 8.43
N SER A 262 17.73 15.54 7.82
CA SER A 262 16.75 15.94 6.81
C SER A 262 15.75 16.96 7.34
N GLY A 263 15.16 17.74 6.44
CA GLY A 263 14.18 18.77 6.78
C GLY A 263 14.84 20.07 7.26
N GLY A 264 14.35 20.64 8.36
CA GLY A 264 14.78 21.97 8.83
C GLY A 264 13.92 23.13 8.32
N GLU A 265 14.15 24.33 8.87
CA GLU A 265 13.33 25.53 8.61
C GLU A 265 13.34 25.97 7.14
N ASN A 266 14.45 25.75 6.44
CA ASN A 266 14.65 26.15 5.04
C ASN A 266 14.30 25.03 4.04
N ASN A 267 13.62 23.97 4.47
CA ASN A 267 13.26 22.84 3.62
C ASN A 267 11.75 22.81 3.40
N SER A 268 11.32 22.76 2.13
CA SER A 268 9.89 22.73 1.76
C SER A 268 9.34 21.31 1.49
N SER A 269 10.16 20.26 1.61
CA SER A 269 9.73 18.88 1.34
C SER A 269 8.76 18.32 2.39
N PHE A 270 8.21 17.13 2.12
CA PHE A 270 7.29 16.42 2.98
C PHE A 270 7.80 16.08 4.38
N THR A 271 9.11 15.83 4.56
CA THR A 271 9.59 15.31 5.84
C THR A 271 9.31 16.28 6.99
N PRO A 272 8.75 15.81 8.12
CA PRO A 272 8.57 16.64 9.30
C PRO A 272 9.89 16.79 10.10
N GLN A 273 10.94 16.04 9.75
CA GLN A 273 12.20 16.01 10.49
C GLN A 273 12.76 17.42 10.70
N ASN A 274 13.17 17.69 11.94
CA ASN A 274 13.79 18.97 12.32
C ASN A 274 12.91 20.19 11.98
N LYS A 275 11.58 20.02 11.88
CA LYS A 275 10.58 21.08 11.70
C LYS A 275 9.59 21.11 12.88
N PRO A 276 8.82 22.20 13.05
CA PRO A 276 7.78 22.28 14.09
C PRO A 276 6.73 21.15 14.05
N ALA A 277 6.49 20.55 12.87
CA ALA A 277 5.61 19.39 12.72
C ALA A 277 6.11 18.16 13.50
N MET A 278 7.41 17.86 13.48
CA MET A 278 7.98 16.75 14.26
C MET A 278 7.85 16.99 15.77
N GLU A 279 8.06 18.22 16.23
CA GLU A 279 7.90 18.54 17.66
C GLU A 279 6.45 18.41 18.13
N TYR A 280 5.51 18.83 17.27
CA TYR A 280 4.10 18.58 17.52
C TYR A 280 3.79 17.07 17.61
N LEU A 281 4.30 16.25 16.68
CA LEU A 281 4.11 14.80 16.70
C LEU A 281 4.59 14.15 18.00
N LYS A 282 5.78 14.54 18.50
CA LYS A 282 6.30 14.04 19.78
C LYS A 282 5.32 14.30 20.92
N THR A 283 4.73 15.50 20.94
CA THR A 283 3.78 15.89 21.99
C THR A 283 2.45 15.16 21.83
N ALA A 284 1.95 15.06 20.59
CA ALA A 284 0.68 14.41 20.29
C ALA A 284 0.70 12.91 20.63
N TYR A 285 1.78 12.20 20.31
CA TYR A 285 1.90 10.76 20.56
C TYR A 285 2.11 10.38 22.03
N CYS A 286 2.35 11.35 22.92
CA CYS A 286 2.31 11.12 24.36
C CYS A 286 0.87 11.09 24.93
N ARG A 287 -0.14 11.48 24.14
CA ARG A 287 -1.53 11.46 24.60
C ARG A 287 -2.02 10.00 24.72
N PRO A 288 -2.82 9.66 25.74
CA PRO A 288 -3.45 8.34 25.78
C PRO A 288 -4.44 8.20 24.61
N LEU A 289 -4.51 6.99 24.06
CA LEU A 289 -5.59 6.63 23.14
C LEU A 289 -6.85 6.32 23.95
N ALA A 290 -7.98 6.90 23.58
CA ALA A 290 -9.27 6.57 24.18
C ALA A 290 -9.59 5.06 24.04
N ARG A 291 -9.11 4.43 22.96
CA ARG A 291 -9.12 2.98 22.76
C ARG A 291 -7.90 2.56 21.96
N LYS A 292 -7.18 1.53 22.40
CA LYS A 292 -6.12 0.93 21.58
C LYS A 292 -6.75 0.20 20.39
N PRO A 293 -6.32 0.48 19.15
CA PRO A 293 -6.75 -0.30 18.00
C PRO A 293 -6.37 -1.76 18.20
N THR A 294 -7.36 -2.64 18.16
CA THR A 294 -7.14 -4.09 18.24
C THR A 294 -6.91 -4.64 16.84
N PHE A 295 -5.89 -5.47 16.69
CA PHE A 295 -5.69 -6.26 15.48
C PHE A 295 -6.92 -7.14 15.22
N ILE A 296 -7.29 -7.28 13.95
CA ILE A 296 -8.39 -8.15 13.56
C ILE A 296 -7.84 -9.55 13.45
N SER A 297 -8.32 -10.47 14.29
CA SER A 297 -8.00 -11.89 14.13
C SER A 297 -8.71 -12.42 12.89
N TYR A 298 -7.95 -12.80 11.87
CA TYR A 298 -8.50 -13.53 10.74
C TYR A 298 -8.74 -14.98 11.17
N SER A 299 -10.00 -15.39 11.23
CA SER A 299 -10.34 -16.81 11.16
C SER A 299 -10.60 -17.11 9.69
N GLU A 300 -9.98 -18.17 9.15
CA GLU A 300 -10.25 -18.58 7.77
C GLU A 300 -11.77 -18.73 7.60
N PRO A 301 -12.41 -18.00 6.67
CA PRO A 301 -13.73 -18.40 6.22
C PRO A 301 -13.59 -19.82 5.73
N ALA A 302 -14.48 -20.72 6.19
CA ALA A 302 -14.60 -22.03 5.58
C ALA A 302 -14.67 -21.81 4.07
N LEU A 303 -13.75 -22.41 3.31
CA LEU A 303 -13.74 -22.40 1.86
C LEU A 303 -14.97 -23.20 1.38
N GLU A 304 -16.17 -22.67 1.60
CA GLU A 304 -17.40 -23.11 0.95
C GLU A 304 -17.35 -22.66 -0.49
N ASN A 305 -16.50 -23.35 -1.27
CA ASN A 305 -16.67 -23.66 -2.69
C ASN A 305 -15.34 -24.06 -3.33
N GLN A 306 -14.65 -25.04 -2.75
CA GLN A 306 -13.60 -25.75 -3.49
C GLN A 306 -14.18 -26.35 -4.79
N GLU A 307 -15.45 -26.78 -4.79
CA GLU A 307 -16.15 -27.23 -6.01
C GLU A 307 -16.34 -26.16 -7.09
N LEU A 308 -16.53 -24.88 -6.72
CA LEU A 308 -16.67 -23.81 -7.72
C LEU A 308 -15.31 -23.45 -8.33
N ILE A 309 -14.24 -23.52 -7.52
CA ILE A 309 -12.85 -23.32 -7.96
C ILE A 309 -12.43 -24.46 -8.89
N ASP A 310 -12.76 -25.70 -8.55
CA ASP A 310 -12.48 -26.87 -9.38
C ASP A 310 -13.30 -26.81 -10.69
N LYS A 311 -14.56 -26.34 -10.64
CA LYS A 311 -15.38 -26.11 -11.86
C LYS A 311 -14.79 -25.03 -12.77
N LEU A 312 -14.36 -23.90 -12.22
CA LEU A 312 -13.76 -22.82 -13.01
C LEU A 312 -12.40 -23.22 -13.60
N SER A 313 -11.60 -24.00 -12.87
CA SER A 313 -10.33 -24.55 -13.35
C SER A 313 -10.53 -25.57 -14.48
N VAL A 314 -11.55 -26.42 -14.37
CA VAL A 314 -11.93 -27.38 -15.41
C VAL A 314 -12.52 -26.68 -16.64
N GLU A 315 -13.28 -25.60 -16.47
CA GLU A 315 -13.78 -24.81 -17.60
C GLU A 315 -12.68 -24.06 -18.35
N ALA A 316 -11.67 -23.55 -17.64
CA ALA A 316 -10.48 -22.93 -18.24
C ALA A 316 -9.65 -23.95 -19.06
N ALA A 317 -9.38 -25.13 -18.48
CA ALA A 317 -8.68 -26.21 -19.18
C ALA A 317 -9.46 -26.74 -20.40
N ASN A 318 -10.79 -26.77 -20.32
CA ASN A 318 -11.65 -27.15 -21.44
C ASN A 318 -11.74 -26.09 -22.54
N ARG A 319 -11.51 -24.81 -22.24
CA ARG A 319 -11.41 -23.74 -23.25
C ARG A 319 -10.09 -23.83 -24.02
N GLU A 320 -8.99 -24.15 -23.36
CA GLU A 320 -7.71 -24.44 -24.03
C GLU A 320 -7.80 -25.69 -24.92
N ALA A 321 -8.50 -26.74 -24.46
CA ALA A 321 -8.71 -27.96 -25.25
C ALA A 321 -9.62 -27.76 -26.48
N ARG A 322 -10.49 -26.73 -26.48
CA ARG A 322 -11.41 -26.42 -27.59
C ARG A 322 -10.86 -25.38 -28.57
N GLY A 323 -9.74 -24.73 -28.26
CA GLY A 323 -9.10 -23.69 -29.09
C GLY A 323 -8.08 -24.19 -30.11
N GLY A 324 -7.83 -25.50 -30.21
CA GLY A 324 -6.74 -26.06 -31.03
C GLY A 324 -7.19 -26.92 -32.20
N PHE A 325 -7.67 -26.31 -33.29
CA PHE A 325 -7.54 -26.90 -34.63
C PHE A 325 -6.86 -25.88 -35.55
N GLY A 326 -5.54 -26.04 -35.70
CA GLY A 326 -4.67 -25.26 -36.56
C GLY A 326 -3.29 -25.91 -36.59
N THR A 327 -3.09 -26.78 -37.56
CA THR A 327 -1.99 -27.72 -37.80
C THR A 327 -0.55 -27.17 -37.66
N GLY A 328 0.36 -27.96 -37.07
CA GLY A 328 1.80 -27.82 -37.31
C GLY A 328 2.76 -28.48 -36.29
N ASN A 329 3.02 -29.79 -36.47
CA ASN A 329 4.21 -30.55 -36.04
C ASN A 329 4.67 -30.59 -34.56
N ILE A 330 4.09 -31.57 -33.86
CA ILE A 330 4.68 -32.67 -33.07
C ILE A 330 6.18 -32.58 -32.72
N GLY A 331 6.44 -32.64 -31.40
CA GLY A 331 7.69 -33.06 -30.78
C GLY A 331 7.51 -33.34 -29.28
N PHE A 332 6.73 -34.36 -28.92
CA PHE A 332 6.70 -34.91 -27.56
C PHE A 332 7.72 -36.05 -27.44
N THR A 333 8.52 -36.05 -26.38
CA THR A 333 8.93 -37.28 -25.70
C THR A 333 8.80 -37.07 -24.21
N GLY A 334 8.04 -37.95 -23.56
CA GLY A 334 7.96 -38.07 -22.11
C GLY A 334 8.04 -39.54 -21.75
N GLU A 335 8.76 -39.85 -20.68
CA GLU A 335 8.57 -41.04 -19.83
C GLU A 335 9.37 -40.80 -18.53
N LEU A 336 8.74 -40.57 -17.37
CA LEU A 336 8.17 -41.50 -16.39
C LEU A 336 9.20 -42.40 -15.65
N ALA A 337 9.16 -42.24 -14.31
CA ALA A 337 9.28 -43.28 -13.27
C ALA A 337 10.57 -43.40 -12.40
N ARG A 338 10.35 -43.04 -11.11
CA ARG A 338 10.60 -43.82 -9.87
C ARG A 338 12.03 -44.16 -9.36
N ARG A 339 12.23 -43.69 -8.11
CA ARG A 339 12.76 -44.36 -6.87
C ARG A 339 14.24 -44.77 -6.73
N LYS A 340 14.80 -44.22 -5.63
CA LYS A 340 15.88 -44.67 -4.71
C LYS A 340 16.43 -46.10 -4.80
N SER A 341 17.77 -46.20 -4.75
CA SER A 341 18.68 -47.03 -3.91
C SER A 341 19.93 -47.35 -4.76
N GLY A 342 21.16 -46.97 -4.41
CA GLY A 342 22.02 -47.63 -3.41
C GLY A 342 23.06 -48.53 -4.10
N PHE A 343 24.33 -48.43 -3.68
CA PHE A 343 25.54 -49.23 -4.02
C PHE A 343 26.41 -48.89 -5.25
N ASP A 344 27.52 -48.21 -4.95
CA ASP A 344 28.94 -48.63 -5.00
C ASP A 344 29.58 -49.33 -6.22
N HIS A 345 30.85 -48.94 -6.40
CA HIS A 345 32.01 -49.59 -7.03
C HIS A 345 32.45 -49.23 -8.47
N ARG A 346 33.63 -48.58 -8.44
CA ARG A 346 34.75 -48.44 -9.41
C ARG A 346 34.76 -47.22 -10.32
#